data_AF-A0A6J8CV92-F1
#
_entry.id   AF-A0A6J8CV92-F1
#
_cell.length_a   1.000
_cell.length_b   1.000
_cell.length_c   1.000
_cell.angle_alpha   90.00
_cell.angle_beta   90.00
_cell.angle_gamma   90.00
#
_symmetry.space_group_name_H-M   'P 1'
#
loop_
_entity.id
_entity.type
_entity.pdbx_description
1 polymer ?
#
loop_
_entity_poly.entity_id
_entity_poly.type
_entity_poly.pdbx_seq_one_letter_code
_entity_poly.pdbx_strand_id
1 'polypeptide(L)'
;MSSTLCLANLLESTNCDIAIISEHKLKPNLLPYMNSIDMRYKSVSKTEKLNDLCNCTHGKGGISILYKASLQFSIEEITETNSDRIVDICIRRQNNDIENHNWNAYKYDEEKFRAICIIHTQKPYECRREKSSKERCKMEDGRPRGMQHESYFNSKRAKPDFTNIQKLANEQFIEETYDDINNAAECDIRLFWKLIKRQKPKHSKVCQQIIHNNIVHTSPESICNAFANYFEDLYTPADTLTFDDPTLNEMNKAYREIERVCKADEDLYLPGGLISCDDVSSVIKQLKHRKACGNDMIQNEHLIYG
;
A
#
# COMPACT_ATOMS: atom_id res chain seq x y z
N MET A 1 -0.41 3.61 16.47
CA MET A 1 0.29 2.31 16.50
C MET A 1 1.77 2.58 16.46
N SER A 2 2.55 1.98 17.37
CA SER A 2 4.01 2.11 17.33
C SER A 2 4.54 1.44 16.06
N SER A 3 5.51 2.07 15.38
CA SER A 3 6.19 1.49 14.21
C SER A 3 6.86 0.14 14.54
N THR A 4 7.20 -0.10 15.80
CA THR A 4 7.74 -1.36 16.33
C THR A 4 6.83 -2.55 16.05
N LEU A 5 5.53 -2.41 16.35
CA LEU A 5 4.57 -3.50 16.25
C LEU A 5 4.35 -3.89 14.78
N CYS A 6 4.42 -2.91 13.89
CA CYS A 6 4.32 -3.14 12.45
C CYS A 6 5.52 -3.96 11.94
N LEU A 7 6.73 -3.60 12.36
CA LEU A 7 7.95 -4.28 11.93
C LEU A 7 8.07 -5.70 12.51
N ALA A 8 7.73 -5.90 13.78
CA ALA A 8 7.69 -7.23 14.40
C ALA A 8 6.71 -8.16 13.69
N ASN A 9 5.49 -7.69 13.43
CA ASN A 9 4.49 -8.46 12.69
C ASN A 9 4.96 -8.76 11.25
N LEU A 10 5.68 -7.84 10.61
CA LEU A 10 6.23 -8.03 9.27
C LEU A 10 7.34 -9.10 9.25
N LEU A 11 8.26 -9.07 10.22
CA LEU A 11 9.28 -10.11 10.38
C LEU A 11 8.64 -11.48 10.63
N GLU A 12 7.62 -11.54 11.48
CA GLU A 12 6.89 -12.77 11.80
C GLU A 12 6.15 -13.35 10.58
N SER A 13 5.38 -12.52 9.89
CA SER A 13 4.59 -12.93 8.72
C SER A 13 5.46 -13.34 7.53
N THR A 14 6.58 -12.66 7.32
CA THR A 14 7.49 -12.99 6.21
C THR A 14 8.43 -14.15 6.52
N ASN A 15 8.69 -14.41 7.81
CA ASN A 15 9.61 -15.43 8.30
C ASN A 15 10.99 -15.39 7.60
N CYS A 16 11.46 -14.19 7.25
CA CYS A 16 12.72 -14.02 6.52
C CYS A 16 13.94 -14.29 7.41
N ASP A 17 15.01 -14.84 6.85
CA ASP A 17 16.21 -15.18 7.64
C ASP A 17 17.07 -13.95 7.92
N ILE A 18 17.10 -13.04 6.95
CA ILE A 18 17.84 -11.78 7.00
C ILE A 18 16.92 -10.66 6.48
N ALA A 19 16.83 -9.57 7.24
CA ALA A 19 16.10 -8.35 6.89
C ALA A 19 17.05 -7.15 6.92
N ILE A 20 17.00 -6.33 5.88
CA ILE A 20 17.79 -5.10 5.79
C ILE A 20 16.87 -3.90 5.98
N ILE A 21 17.21 -3.06 6.96
CA ILE A 21 16.50 -1.83 7.29
C ILE A 21 17.40 -0.65 7.00
N SER A 22 17.02 0.14 6.00
CA SER A 22 17.67 1.43 5.70
C SER A 22 16.90 2.58 6.36
N GLU A 23 17.60 3.70 6.60
CA GLU A 23 17.02 4.95 7.12
C GLU A 23 16.28 4.80 8.46
N HIS A 24 16.79 3.96 9.37
CA HIS A 24 16.13 3.71 10.65
C HIS A 24 16.16 4.92 11.62
N LYS A 25 17.00 5.94 11.37
CA LYS A 25 17.03 7.26 12.05
C LYS A 25 17.19 7.20 13.57
N LEU A 26 17.71 6.08 14.08
CA LEU A 26 18.00 5.95 15.51
C LEU A 26 19.26 6.73 15.86
N LYS A 27 19.34 7.17 17.11
CA LYS A 27 20.59 7.72 17.67
C LYS A 27 21.53 6.57 18.03
N PRO A 28 22.86 6.79 18.08
CA PRO A 28 23.82 5.75 18.43
C PRO A 28 23.50 5.04 19.76
N ASN A 29 23.07 5.79 20.78
CA ASN A 29 22.68 5.24 22.09
C ASN A 29 21.37 4.44 22.08
N LEU A 30 20.59 4.54 21.00
CA LEU A 30 19.35 3.79 20.80
C LEU A 30 19.53 2.59 19.86
N LEU A 31 20.74 2.30 19.38
CA LEU A 31 20.98 1.11 18.55
C LEU A 31 20.55 -0.21 19.20
N PRO A 32 20.71 -0.43 20.53
CA PRO A 32 20.25 -1.66 21.18
C PRO A 32 18.74 -1.90 21.03
N TYR A 33 17.95 -0.86 20.74
CA TYR A 33 16.53 -1.01 20.46
C TYR A 33 16.23 -1.93 19.26
N MET A 34 17.12 -2.00 18.26
CA MET A 34 16.92 -2.89 17.10
C MET A 34 16.86 -4.37 17.52
N ASN A 35 17.62 -4.76 18.55
CA ASN A 35 17.57 -6.10 19.14
C ASN A 35 16.30 -6.34 19.99
N SER A 36 15.55 -5.30 20.34
CA SER A 36 14.31 -5.41 21.13
C SER A 36 13.05 -5.54 20.27
N ILE A 37 13.16 -5.36 18.95
CA ILE A 37 12.01 -5.42 18.03
C ILE A 37 11.41 -6.82 17.99
N ASP A 38 12.25 -7.86 17.91
CA ASP A 38 11.84 -9.27 17.94
C ASP A 38 12.98 -10.10 18.56
N MET A 39 12.68 -10.85 19.61
CA MET A 39 13.66 -11.67 20.35
C MET A 39 14.32 -12.77 19.49
N ARG A 40 13.70 -13.14 18.37
CA ARG A 40 14.22 -14.16 17.44
C ARG A 40 15.29 -13.59 16.51
N TYR A 41 15.47 -12.27 16.47
CA TYR A 41 16.43 -11.61 15.59
C TYR A 41 17.53 -10.92 16.40
N LYS A 42 18.72 -10.86 15.81
CA LYS A 42 19.84 -10.02 16.25
C LYS A 42 20.12 -8.99 15.17
N SER A 43 20.63 -7.83 15.56
CA SER A 43 20.90 -6.73 14.64
C SER A 43 22.36 -6.31 14.68
N VAL A 44 22.95 -6.11 13.51
CA VAL A 44 24.16 -5.32 13.32
C VAL A 44 23.73 -3.99 12.72
N SER A 45 24.00 -2.89 13.41
CA SER A 45 23.49 -1.57 13.05
C SER A 45 24.59 -0.52 13.08
N LYS A 46 24.57 0.38 12.09
CA LYS A 46 25.39 1.60 12.08
C LYS A 46 24.54 2.82 11.86
N THR A 47 24.91 3.89 12.55
CA THR A 47 24.32 5.22 12.43
C THR A 47 25.37 6.19 11.94
N GLU A 48 24.96 7.13 11.09
CA GLU A 48 25.82 8.24 10.71
C GLU A 48 26.20 9.06 11.95
N LYS A 49 27.50 9.35 12.12
CA LYS A 49 27.96 10.20 13.21
C LYS A 49 27.28 11.57 13.10
N LEU A 50 26.62 11.98 14.17
CA LEU A 50 26.09 13.33 14.28
C LEU A 50 27.27 14.29 14.36
N ASN A 51 27.36 15.24 13.43
CA ASN A 51 28.20 16.42 13.66
C ASN A 51 27.67 17.11 14.92
N ASP A 52 28.56 17.34 15.91
CA ASP A 52 28.24 17.96 17.22
C ASP A 52 27.52 19.32 17.11
N LEU A 53 27.56 19.92 15.92
CA LEU A 53 26.91 21.19 15.61
C LEU A 53 25.41 21.07 15.28
N CYS A 54 24.83 19.86 15.06
CA CYS A 54 23.38 19.73 14.89
C CYS A 54 22.70 19.17 16.14
N ASN A 55 21.96 20.03 16.84
CA ASN A 55 20.95 19.65 17.85
C ASN A 55 19.70 19.03 17.21
N CYS A 56 19.90 18.11 16.27
CA CYS A 56 18.86 17.36 15.62
C CYS A 56 18.22 16.41 16.66
N THR A 57 16.91 16.49 16.90
CA THR A 57 16.20 15.62 17.86
C THR A 57 16.17 14.15 17.43
N HIS A 58 16.48 13.85 16.17
CA HIS A 58 16.45 12.53 15.54
C HIS A 58 17.78 12.21 14.84
N GLY A 59 18.10 10.92 14.67
CA GLY A 59 19.29 10.50 13.92
C GLY A 59 19.21 10.87 12.44
N LYS A 60 20.37 11.00 11.78
CA LYS A 60 20.48 11.19 10.33
C LYS A 60 20.76 9.84 9.69
N GLY A 61 19.73 9.23 9.10
CA GLY A 61 19.85 7.93 8.43
C GLY A 61 20.18 6.76 9.38
N GLY A 62 20.94 5.81 8.86
CA GLY A 62 21.34 4.59 9.57
C GLY A 62 20.91 3.33 8.81
N ILE A 63 21.70 2.28 8.93
CA ILE A 63 21.45 0.98 8.31
C ILE A 63 21.55 -0.11 9.38
N SER A 64 20.64 -1.07 9.32
CA SER A 64 20.64 -2.22 10.21
C SER A 64 20.36 -3.48 9.43
N ILE A 65 21.17 -4.51 9.65
CA ILE A 65 20.92 -5.86 9.18
C ILE A 65 20.42 -6.67 10.37
N LEU A 66 19.18 -7.13 10.30
CA LEU A 66 18.60 -8.05 11.25
C LEU A 66 18.72 -9.46 10.69
N TYR A 67 19.13 -10.42 11.51
CA TYR A 67 19.21 -11.83 11.13
C TYR A 67 18.67 -12.70 12.25
N LYS A 68 18.12 -13.86 11.91
CA LYS A 68 17.62 -14.80 12.92
C LYS A 68 18.74 -15.21 13.88
N ALA A 69 18.44 -15.28 15.16
CA ALA A 69 19.38 -15.67 16.21
C ALA A 69 19.95 -17.09 15.98
N SER A 70 19.21 -17.97 15.29
CA SER A 70 19.70 -19.29 14.84
C SER A 70 20.90 -19.20 13.89
N LEU A 71 21.08 -18.09 13.18
CA LEU A 71 22.22 -17.85 12.28
C LEU A 71 23.43 -17.21 12.97
N GLN A 72 23.37 -16.95 14.27
CA GLN A 72 24.44 -16.23 14.98
C GLN A 72 25.81 -16.87 14.80
N PHE A 73 25.89 -18.21 14.78
CA PHE A 73 27.16 -18.93 14.63
C PHE A 73 27.69 -18.92 13.19
N SER A 74 26.84 -18.61 12.22
CA SER A 74 27.20 -18.51 10.81
C SER A 74 27.51 -17.08 10.40
N ILE A 75 27.21 -16.07 11.22
CA ILE A 75 27.37 -14.66 10.87
C ILE A 75 28.54 -14.05 11.62
N GLU A 76 29.48 -13.50 10.87
CA GLU A 76 30.61 -12.73 11.37
C GLU A 76 30.44 -11.27 10.95
N GLU A 77 30.46 -10.36 11.94
CA GLU A 77 30.37 -8.92 11.69
C GLU A 77 31.72 -8.38 11.19
N ILE A 78 31.71 -7.69 10.04
CA ILE A 78 32.91 -7.05 9.50
C ILE A 78 33.00 -5.63 10.07
N THR A 79 33.83 -5.46 11.11
CA THR A 79 33.97 -4.19 11.83
C THR A 79 34.80 -3.14 11.07
N GLU A 80 35.68 -3.57 10.16
CA GLU A 80 36.67 -2.72 9.45
C GLU A 80 36.10 -1.96 8.24
N THR A 81 34.87 -1.48 8.32
CA THR A 81 34.26 -0.68 7.25
C THR A 81 34.45 0.82 7.52
N ASN A 82 35.21 1.49 6.64
CA ASN A 82 35.52 2.94 6.69
C ASN A 82 34.30 3.87 6.51
N SER A 83 33.10 3.32 6.35
CA SER A 83 31.86 4.05 6.10
C SER A 83 30.87 3.83 7.24
N ASP A 84 30.34 4.93 7.78
CA ASP A 84 29.25 4.90 8.76
C ASP A 84 27.88 4.56 8.11
N ARG A 85 27.85 4.41 6.78
CA ARG A 85 26.63 4.14 5.98
C ARG A 85 26.57 2.72 5.42
N ILE A 86 27.59 1.90 5.66
CA ILE A 86 27.68 0.53 5.15
C ILE A 86 27.85 -0.39 6.36
N VAL A 87 26.99 -1.41 6.43
CA VAL A 87 27.11 -2.51 7.37
C VAL A 87 27.35 -3.76 6.55
N ASP A 88 28.43 -4.46 6.85
CA ASP A 88 28.81 -5.69 6.18
C ASP A 88 28.78 -6.85 7.18
N ILE A 89 28.25 -7.97 6.73
CA ILE A 89 28.28 -9.25 7.44
C ILE A 89 28.84 -10.32 6.51
N CYS A 90 29.65 -11.22 7.05
CA CYS A 90 30.10 -12.42 6.36
C CYS A 90 29.27 -13.61 6.85
N ILE A 91 28.74 -14.41 5.93
CA ILE A 91 28.02 -15.64 6.26
C ILE A 91 28.94 -16.82 5.99
N ARG A 92 29.41 -17.49 7.04
CA ARG A 92 30.18 -18.73 6.97
C ARG A 92 29.23 -19.90 6.82
N ARG A 93 29.47 -20.76 5.82
CA ARG A 93 28.81 -22.06 5.72
C ARG A 93 29.40 -22.96 6.80
N GLN A 94 28.57 -23.55 7.66
CA GLN A 94 29.03 -24.61 8.55
C GLN A 94 29.33 -25.84 7.68
N ASN A 95 30.57 -25.94 7.21
CA ASN A 95 31.07 -27.15 6.59
C ASN A 95 31.25 -28.19 7.71
N ASN A 96 30.18 -28.92 8.01
CA ASN A 96 30.26 -30.09 8.89
C ASN A 96 30.84 -31.31 8.17
N ASP A 97 31.24 -31.18 6.90
CA ASP A 97 31.88 -32.25 6.16
C ASP A 97 33.27 -31.84 5.65
N ILE A 98 34.26 -32.52 6.25
CA ILE A 98 35.48 -33.06 5.63
C ILE A 98 36.68 -32.11 5.53
N GLU A 99 37.65 -32.40 6.41
CA GLU A 99 39.07 -32.09 6.23
C GLU A 99 39.56 -32.55 4.86
N ASN A 100 40.32 -31.67 4.20
CA ASN A 100 40.98 -31.85 2.91
C ASN A 100 40.08 -31.62 1.69
N HIS A 101 40.07 -30.40 1.16
CA HIS A 101 40.45 -30.17 -0.24
C HIS A 101 40.74 -28.70 -0.54
N ASN A 102 41.71 -28.54 -1.44
CA ASN A 102 42.30 -27.33 -1.96
C ASN A 102 41.24 -26.27 -2.38
N TRP A 103 41.48 -25.02 -2.01
CA TRP A 103 40.70 -23.85 -2.44
C TRP A 103 40.94 -23.55 -3.92
N ASN A 104 40.39 -24.37 -4.81
CA ASN A 104 40.26 -24.04 -6.23
C ASN A 104 38.79 -24.09 -6.62
N ALA A 105 38.18 -22.90 -6.55
CA ALA A 105 37.12 -22.40 -7.40
C ALA A 105 36.21 -23.44 -8.07
N TYR A 106 35.13 -23.88 -7.40
CA TYR A 106 33.95 -24.36 -8.13
C TYR A 106 32.61 -24.07 -7.41
N LYS A 107 31.72 -23.49 -8.22
CA LYS A 107 30.25 -23.58 -8.27
C LYS A 107 29.46 -23.50 -6.96
N TYR A 108 28.80 -22.34 -6.81
CA TYR A 108 27.64 -22.12 -5.97
C TYR A 108 26.51 -23.08 -6.33
N ASP A 109 26.10 -23.91 -5.36
CA ASP A 109 24.74 -24.46 -5.31
C ASP A 109 23.88 -23.49 -4.47
N GLU A 110 22.85 -22.94 -5.11
CA GLU A 110 21.91 -21.96 -4.54
C GLU A 110 20.96 -22.61 -3.53
N GLU A 111 21.39 -22.76 -2.27
CA GLU A 111 20.42 -22.77 -1.17
C GLU A 111 19.91 -21.34 -0.99
N LYS A 112 18.68 -21.09 -1.44
CA LYS A 112 18.04 -19.77 -1.48
C LYS A 112 17.92 -19.14 -0.08
N PHE A 113 18.88 -18.30 0.29
CA PHE A 113 18.69 -17.35 1.39
C PHE A 113 17.62 -16.34 0.99
N ARG A 114 16.52 -16.29 1.76
CA ARG A 114 15.46 -15.28 1.57
C ARG A 114 15.87 -13.99 2.27
N ALA A 115 16.58 -13.13 1.54
CA ALA A 115 16.85 -11.77 1.97
C ALA A 115 15.68 -10.85 1.57
N ILE A 116 15.05 -10.20 2.55
CA ILE A 116 14.07 -9.13 2.27
C ILE A 116 14.78 -7.80 2.48
N CYS A 117 14.96 -7.07 1.38
CA CYS A 117 15.42 -5.70 1.42
C CYS A 117 14.20 -4.78 1.46
N ILE A 118 13.86 -4.22 2.63
CA ILE A 118 12.78 -3.24 2.75
C ILE A 118 13.37 -1.90 2.29
N ILE A 119 13.39 -1.71 0.98
CA ILE A 119 13.85 -0.48 0.35
C ILE A 119 12.62 0.39 0.14
N HIS A 120 12.44 1.39 1.00
CA HIS A 120 11.57 2.50 0.63
C HIS A 120 12.19 3.22 -0.59
N THR A 121 11.52 3.06 -1.73
CA THR A 121 11.62 3.87 -2.96
C THR A 121 13.02 4.01 -3.57
N GLN A 122 13.54 2.92 -4.13
CA GLN A 122 14.86 2.86 -4.78
C GLN A 122 14.96 3.73 -6.05
N LYS A 123 13.95 3.69 -6.94
CA LYS A 123 14.01 4.38 -8.25
C LYS A 123 14.10 5.93 -8.16
N PRO A 124 13.29 6.62 -7.35
CA PRO A 124 13.41 8.07 -7.21
C PRO A 124 14.74 8.50 -6.59
N TYR A 125 15.30 7.66 -5.71
CA TYR A 125 16.55 7.91 -5.02
C TYR A 125 17.77 7.76 -5.94
N GLU A 126 17.83 6.70 -6.74
CA GLU A 126 18.88 6.48 -7.75
C GLU A 126 18.90 7.61 -8.77
N CYS A 127 17.73 8.02 -9.28
CA CYS A 127 17.64 9.12 -10.23
C CYS A 127 18.08 10.47 -9.61
N ARG A 128 17.79 10.70 -8.32
CA ARG A 128 18.26 11.88 -7.58
C ARG A 128 19.78 11.85 -7.37
N ARG A 129 20.35 10.67 -7.13
CA ARG A 129 21.80 10.46 -7.01
C ARG A 129 22.51 10.74 -8.32
N GLU A 130 22.00 10.23 -9.45
CA GLU A 130 22.54 10.52 -10.78
C GLU A 130 22.50 12.01 -11.11
N LYS A 131 21.38 12.67 -10.84
CA LYS A 131 21.25 14.12 -11.02
C LYS A 131 22.29 14.88 -10.19
N SER A 132 22.45 14.50 -8.92
CA SER A 132 23.45 15.12 -8.03
C SER A 132 24.88 14.86 -8.51
N SER A 133 25.16 13.68 -9.06
CA SER A 133 26.46 13.35 -9.65
C SER A 133 26.76 14.21 -10.88
N LYS A 134 25.80 14.34 -11.81
CA LYS A 134 25.94 15.16 -13.01
C LYS A 134 26.07 16.66 -12.67
N GLU A 135 25.40 17.12 -11.61
CA GLU A 135 25.57 18.49 -11.10
C GLU A 135 26.97 18.71 -10.50
N ARG A 136 27.56 17.72 -9.80
CA ARG A 136 28.93 17.81 -9.28
C ARG A 136 29.98 17.90 -10.40
N CYS A 137 29.90 17.03 -11.41
CA CYS A 137 30.83 17.09 -12.54
C CYS A 137 30.77 18.46 -13.23
N LYS A 138 29.58 19.05 -13.35
CA LYS A 138 29.43 20.42 -13.88
C LYS A 138 30.07 21.49 -12.99
N MET A 139 30.09 21.31 -11.68
CA MET A 139 30.78 22.24 -10.76
C MET A 139 32.30 22.10 -10.88
N GLU A 140 32.81 20.87 -11.02
CA GLU A 140 34.23 20.57 -11.23
C GLU A 140 34.75 21.20 -12.53
N ASP A 141 33.95 21.22 -13.60
CA ASP A 141 34.29 21.86 -14.87
C ASP A 141 34.21 23.40 -14.85
N GLY A 142 33.97 24.03 -13.70
CA GLY A 142 33.85 25.50 -13.60
C GLY A 142 32.50 26.06 -14.09
N ARG A 143 31.45 25.23 -14.11
CA ARG A 143 30.08 25.59 -14.54
C ARG A 143 30.02 26.14 -15.98
N PRO A 144 30.56 25.40 -16.95
CA PRO A 144 30.61 25.88 -18.32
C PRO A 144 29.20 26.09 -18.88
N ARG A 145 29.07 27.06 -19.80
CA ARG A 145 27.81 27.40 -20.48
C ARG A 145 27.90 27.05 -21.95
N GLY A 146 26.84 26.46 -22.49
CA GLY A 146 26.71 26.13 -23.92
C GLY A 146 26.75 24.63 -24.19
N MET A 147 26.13 24.23 -25.29
CA MET A 147 25.93 22.81 -25.64
C MET A 147 27.22 22.11 -26.09
N GLN A 148 28.28 22.86 -26.37
CA GLN A 148 29.60 22.33 -26.70
C GLN A 148 30.31 21.67 -25.50
N HIS A 149 29.86 21.92 -24.26
CA HIS A 149 30.40 21.29 -23.07
C HIS A 149 29.55 20.08 -22.68
N GLU A 150 30.17 18.90 -22.67
CA GLU A 150 29.51 17.63 -22.39
C GLU A 150 28.82 17.61 -21.01
N SER A 151 29.45 18.16 -19.97
CA SER A 151 28.85 18.26 -18.63
C SER A 151 27.62 19.17 -18.58
N TYR A 152 27.59 20.24 -19.36
CA TYR A 152 26.42 21.10 -19.49
C TYR A 152 25.28 20.39 -20.25
N PHE A 153 25.59 19.73 -21.37
CA PHE A 153 24.63 18.96 -22.16
C PHE A 153 24.01 17.82 -21.33
N ASN A 154 24.84 17.00 -20.68
CA ASN A 154 24.41 15.88 -19.86
C ASN A 154 23.56 16.32 -18.66
N SER A 155 23.92 17.42 -18.00
CA SER A 155 23.11 18.00 -16.92
C SER A 155 21.76 18.51 -17.43
N LYS A 156 21.72 19.15 -18.60
CA LYS A 156 20.48 19.65 -19.21
C LYS A 156 19.55 18.51 -19.63
N ARG A 157 20.08 17.41 -20.16
CA ARG A 157 19.32 16.23 -20.58
C ARG A 157 18.83 15.38 -19.41
N ALA A 158 19.63 15.26 -18.35
CA ALA A 158 19.22 14.51 -17.15
C ALA A 158 18.03 15.14 -16.39
N LYS A 159 17.80 16.46 -16.55
CA LYS A 159 16.68 17.14 -15.88
C LYS A 159 15.30 16.69 -16.39
N PRO A 160 14.98 16.73 -17.70
CA PRO A 160 13.73 16.19 -18.21
C PRO A 160 13.61 14.68 -17.99
N ASP A 161 14.70 13.91 -18.11
CA ASP A 161 14.68 12.47 -17.83
C ASP A 161 14.26 12.20 -16.37
N PHE A 162 14.83 12.93 -15.41
CA PHE A 162 14.43 12.85 -14.00
C PHE A 162 12.96 13.23 -13.80
N THR A 163 12.49 14.30 -14.44
CA THR A 163 11.08 14.72 -14.37
C THR A 163 10.16 13.64 -14.93
N ASN A 164 10.52 13.02 -16.05
CA ASN A 164 9.75 11.94 -16.68
C ASN A 164 9.69 10.70 -15.78
N ILE A 165 10.82 10.28 -15.20
CA ILE A 165 10.87 9.16 -14.25
C ILE A 165 10.03 9.46 -13.00
N GLN A 166 10.12 10.69 -12.47
CA GLN A 166 9.30 11.12 -11.33
C GLN A 166 7.81 11.12 -11.68
N LYS A 167 7.44 11.55 -12.90
CA LYS A 167 6.07 11.54 -13.39
C LYS A 167 5.54 10.11 -13.50
N LEU A 168 6.29 9.21 -14.14
CA LEU A 168 5.93 7.79 -14.28
C LEU A 168 5.77 7.10 -12.91
N ALA A 169 6.70 7.33 -11.98
CA ALA A 169 6.60 6.77 -10.63
C ALA A 169 5.38 7.31 -9.87
N ASN A 170 5.02 8.58 -10.08
CA ASN A 170 3.82 9.16 -9.49
C ASN A 170 2.54 8.62 -10.14
N GLU A 171 2.53 8.43 -11.46
CA GLU A 171 1.42 7.79 -12.18
C GLU A 171 1.19 6.36 -11.68
N GLN A 172 2.25 5.56 -11.55
CA GLN A 172 2.18 4.21 -10.99
C GLN A 172 1.66 4.21 -9.54
N PHE A 173 2.16 5.11 -8.69
CA PHE A 173 1.67 5.23 -7.32
C PHE A 173 0.18 5.62 -7.27
N ILE A 174 -0.27 6.49 -8.18
CA ILE A 174 -1.67 6.89 -8.28
C ILE A 174 -2.52 5.70 -8.73
N GLU A 175 -2.09 4.94 -9.72
CA GLU A 175 -2.74 3.73 -10.22
C GLU A 175 -2.90 2.69 -9.10
N GLU A 176 -1.79 2.30 -8.46
CA GLU A 176 -1.79 1.36 -7.32
C GLU A 176 -2.72 1.83 -6.18
N THR A 177 -2.72 3.14 -5.90
CA THR A 177 -3.59 3.73 -4.89
C THR A 177 -5.07 3.62 -5.27
N TYR A 178 -5.42 3.80 -6.55
CA TYR A 178 -6.80 3.67 -7.01
C TYR A 178 -7.25 2.22 -7.01
N ASP A 179 -6.37 1.28 -7.37
CA ASP A 179 -6.65 -0.14 -7.27
C ASP A 179 -6.92 -0.55 -5.81
N ASP A 180 -6.09 -0.08 -4.86
CA ASP A 180 -6.31 -0.28 -3.43
C ASP A 180 -7.67 0.28 -2.97
N ILE A 181 -8.05 1.46 -3.47
CA ILE A 181 -9.33 2.09 -3.15
C ILE A 181 -10.50 1.30 -3.73
N ASN A 182 -10.42 0.85 -4.97
CA ASN A 182 -11.47 0.06 -5.64
C ASN A 182 -11.66 -1.29 -4.94
N ASN A 183 -10.56 -2.00 -4.67
CA ASN A 183 -10.60 -3.24 -3.90
C ASN A 183 -11.21 -3.04 -2.50
N ALA A 184 -10.87 -1.93 -1.83
CA ALA A 184 -11.44 -1.60 -0.53
C ALA A 184 -12.92 -1.20 -0.62
N ALA A 185 -13.36 -0.59 -1.72
CA ALA A 185 -14.77 -0.23 -1.92
C ALA A 185 -15.66 -1.48 -1.98
N GLU A 186 -15.17 -2.55 -2.60
CA GLU A 186 -15.88 -3.83 -2.70
C GLU A 186 -15.84 -4.63 -1.39
N CYS A 187 -14.77 -4.53 -0.59
CA CYS A 187 -14.56 -5.44 0.55
C CYS A 187 -14.71 -4.81 1.95
N ASP A 188 -14.27 -3.55 2.15
CA ASP A 188 -14.28 -2.89 3.47
C ASP A 188 -14.50 -1.38 3.35
N ILE A 189 -15.76 -0.98 3.51
CA ILE A 189 -16.20 0.42 3.47
C ILE A 189 -15.43 1.34 4.44
N ARG A 190 -14.95 0.83 5.60
CA ARG A 190 -14.18 1.67 6.54
C ARG A 190 -12.76 1.91 6.01
N LEU A 191 -12.13 0.89 5.45
CA LEU A 191 -10.81 1.03 4.83
C LEU A 191 -10.89 1.95 3.62
N PHE A 192 -11.92 1.80 2.78
CA PHE A 192 -12.21 2.70 1.67
C PHE A 192 -12.21 4.17 2.12
N TRP A 193 -13.05 4.51 3.10
CA TRP A 193 -13.12 5.89 3.59
C TRP A 193 -11.82 6.37 4.24
N LYS A 194 -11.07 5.47 4.88
CA LYS A 194 -9.75 5.78 5.44
C LYS A 194 -8.74 6.11 4.33
N LEU A 195 -8.71 5.35 3.25
CA LEU A 195 -7.85 5.58 2.09
C LEU A 195 -8.21 6.88 1.37
N ILE A 196 -9.51 7.12 1.12
CA ILE A 196 -10.02 8.37 0.55
C ILE A 196 -9.61 9.58 1.40
N LYS A 197 -9.78 9.51 2.73
CA LYS A 197 -9.37 10.59 3.64
C LYS A 197 -7.85 10.84 3.62
N ARG A 198 -7.04 9.79 3.40
CA ARG A 198 -5.57 9.91 3.28
C ARG A 198 -5.16 10.65 2.01
N GLN A 199 -5.93 10.53 0.93
CA GLN A 199 -5.66 11.22 -0.34
C GLN A 199 -5.99 12.71 -0.32
N LYS A 200 -6.87 13.16 0.60
CA LYS A 200 -7.20 14.59 0.70
C LYS A 200 -5.94 15.38 1.05
N PRO A 201 -5.55 16.39 0.25
CA PRO A 201 -4.43 17.25 0.60
C PRO A 201 -4.72 17.91 1.96
N LYS A 202 -3.82 17.74 2.93
CA LYS A 202 -3.99 18.28 4.31
C LYS A 202 -4.25 19.80 4.35
N HIS A 203 -3.97 20.50 3.25
CA HIS A 203 -4.07 21.96 3.15
C HIS A 203 -4.86 22.48 1.94
N SER A 204 -5.54 21.65 1.14
CA SER A 204 -6.37 22.20 0.06
C SER A 204 -7.71 22.69 0.63
N LYS A 205 -7.75 23.95 1.06
CA LYS A 205 -8.99 24.65 1.43
C LYS A 205 -9.90 24.99 0.23
N VAL A 206 -9.50 24.58 -0.98
CA VAL A 206 -10.26 24.87 -2.19
C VAL A 206 -11.25 23.74 -2.42
N CYS A 207 -12.53 24.01 -2.14
CA CYS A 207 -13.61 23.17 -2.64
C CYS A 207 -13.52 23.19 -4.17
N GLN A 208 -13.35 22.01 -4.77
CA GLN A 208 -13.37 21.89 -6.23
C GLN A 208 -14.80 22.17 -6.71
N GLN A 209 -14.92 22.96 -7.76
CA GLN A 209 -16.19 23.25 -8.41
C GLN A 209 -16.68 21.96 -9.06
N ILE A 210 -17.98 21.67 -9.00
CA ILE A 210 -18.58 20.56 -9.74
C ILE A 210 -19.50 21.12 -10.82
N ILE A 211 -19.61 20.40 -11.94
CA ILE A 211 -20.51 20.74 -13.04
C ILE A 211 -21.61 19.68 -13.06
N HIS A 212 -22.85 20.08 -12.83
CA HIS A 212 -24.03 19.20 -12.87
C HIS A 212 -25.11 19.89 -13.71
N ASN A 213 -25.66 19.21 -14.71
CA ASN A 213 -26.64 19.77 -15.65
C ASN A 213 -26.22 21.12 -16.27
N ASN A 214 -24.94 21.23 -16.67
CA ASN A 214 -24.31 22.47 -17.17
C ASN A 214 -24.27 23.65 -16.19
N ILE A 215 -24.58 23.44 -14.90
CA ILE A 215 -24.48 24.44 -13.85
C ILE A 215 -23.21 24.19 -13.04
N VAL A 216 -22.41 25.23 -12.83
CA VAL A 216 -21.18 25.18 -12.02
C VAL A 216 -21.52 25.49 -10.57
N HIS A 217 -21.34 24.51 -9.68
CA HIS A 217 -21.57 24.64 -8.25
C HIS A 217 -20.25 24.88 -7.52
N THR A 218 -20.16 25.99 -6.78
CA THR A 218 -18.92 26.43 -6.10
C THR A 218 -19.05 26.48 -4.58
N SER A 219 -20.25 26.64 -4.04
CA SER A 219 -20.50 26.65 -2.60
C SER A 219 -20.71 25.22 -2.07
N PRO A 220 -20.24 24.90 -0.85
CA PRO A 220 -20.39 23.55 -0.27
C PRO A 220 -21.84 23.06 -0.20
N GLU A 221 -22.78 23.95 0.14
CA GLU A 221 -24.22 23.63 0.19
C GLU A 221 -24.76 23.30 -1.21
N SER A 222 -24.39 24.11 -2.21
CA SER A 222 -24.79 23.87 -3.59
C SER A 222 -24.20 22.58 -4.16
N ILE A 223 -22.97 22.25 -3.79
CA ILE A 223 -22.31 21.00 -4.16
C ILE A 223 -23.06 19.81 -3.51
N CYS A 224 -23.40 19.93 -2.23
CA CYS A 224 -24.13 18.89 -1.50
C CYS A 224 -25.51 18.63 -2.12
N ASN A 225 -26.26 19.68 -2.46
CA ASN A 225 -27.57 19.55 -3.08
C ASN A 225 -27.48 18.96 -4.49
N ALA A 226 -26.49 19.38 -5.30
CA ALA A 226 -26.29 18.80 -6.62
C ALA A 226 -25.95 17.30 -6.54
N PHE A 227 -25.14 16.89 -5.56
CA PHE A 227 -24.87 15.47 -5.29
C PHE A 227 -26.11 14.72 -4.82
N ALA A 228 -26.91 15.30 -3.93
CA ALA A 228 -28.15 14.69 -3.44
C ALA A 228 -29.13 14.45 -4.59
N ASN A 229 -29.37 15.48 -5.42
CA ASN A 229 -30.25 15.38 -6.58
C ASN A 229 -29.72 14.34 -7.58
N TYR A 230 -28.41 14.34 -7.87
CA TYR A 230 -27.83 13.35 -8.79
C TYR A 230 -28.09 11.91 -8.35
N PHE A 231 -27.92 11.61 -7.06
CA PHE A 231 -28.18 10.27 -6.54
C PHE A 231 -29.69 10.00 -6.39
N GLU A 232 -30.49 10.99 -6.03
CA GLU A 232 -31.94 10.87 -6.02
C GLU A 232 -32.48 10.51 -7.41
N ASP A 233 -31.99 11.18 -8.46
CA ASP A 233 -32.30 10.87 -9.85
C ASP A 233 -31.84 9.46 -10.24
N LEU A 234 -30.68 9.02 -9.75
CA LEU A 234 -30.14 7.68 -10.01
C LEU A 234 -30.96 6.57 -9.34
N TYR A 235 -31.49 6.83 -8.14
CA TYR A 235 -32.20 5.85 -7.32
C TYR A 235 -33.73 5.96 -7.38
N THR A 236 -34.26 7.01 -8.00
CA THR A 236 -35.70 7.22 -8.21
C THR A 236 -35.99 7.07 -9.70
N PRO A 237 -36.12 5.83 -10.21
CA PRO A 237 -36.21 5.55 -11.64
C PRO A 237 -37.53 5.97 -12.29
N ALA A 238 -38.31 6.86 -11.66
CA ALA A 238 -39.65 7.23 -12.08
C ALA A 238 -39.69 7.77 -13.53
N ASP A 239 -38.57 8.32 -14.03
CA ASP A 239 -38.47 8.89 -15.39
C ASP A 239 -37.30 8.35 -16.24
N THR A 240 -36.53 7.36 -15.75
CA THR A 240 -35.47 6.76 -16.57
C THR A 240 -36.05 5.75 -17.56
N LEU A 241 -36.02 6.10 -18.85
CA LEU A 241 -36.32 5.28 -20.04
C LEU A 241 -35.62 3.90 -20.10
N THR A 242 -34.79 3.57 -19.11
CA THR A 242 -33.98 2.35 -19.03
C THR A 242 -34.50 1.33 -18.02
N PHE A 243 -35.56 1.63 -17.25
CA PHE A 243 -36.25 0.58 -16.51
C PHE A 243 -37.18 -0.13 -17.48
N ASP A 244 -36.70 -1.26 -18.01
CA ASP A 244 -37.44 -2.06 -18.98
C ASP A 244 -38.76 -2.55 -18.35
N ASP A 245 -39.87 -1.91 -18.72
CA ASP A 245 -41.24 -2.39 -18.46
C ASP A 245 -41.38 -3.92 -18.69
N PRO A 246 -40.73 -4.54 -19.70
CA PRO A 246 -40.70 -5.99 -19.85
C PRO A 246 -40.17 -6.72 -18.60
N THR A 247 -39.07 -6.27 -18.02
CA THR A 247 -38.41 -6.90 -16.86
C THR A 247 -39.28 -6.78 -15.61
N LEU A 248 -39.88 -5.61 -15.38
CA LEU A 248 -40.81 -5.42 -14.27
C LEU A 248 -42.05 -6.31 -14.43
N ASN A 249 -42.57 -6.44 -15.64
CA ASN A 249 -43.69 -7.32 -15.94
C ASN A 249 -43.32 -8.81 -15.76
N GLU A 250 -42.11 -9.23 -16.14
CA GLU A 250 -41.62 -10.59 -15.90
C GLU A 250 -41.47 -10.88 -14.40
N MET A 251 -40.90 -9.96 -13.62
CA MET A 251 -40.79 -10.11 -12.16
C MET A 251 -42.16 -10.20 -11.50
N ASN A 252 -43.11 -9.33 -11.88
CA ASN A 252 -44.47 -9.37 -11.37
C ASN A 252 -45.21 -10.66 -11.77
N LYS A 253 -44.96 -11.18 -12.97
CA LYS A 253 -45.52 -12.46 -13.42
C LYS A 253 -44.95 -13.63 -12.62
N ALA A 254 -43.64 -13.67 -12.39
CA ALA A 254 -42.99 -14.68 -11.57
C ALA A 254 -43.51 -14.63 -10.12
N TYR A 255 -43.64 -13.44 -9.55
CA TYR A 255 -44.20 -13.25 -8.20
C TYR A 255 -45.63 -13.77 -8.09
N ARG A 256 -46.51 -13.41 -9.05
CA ARG A 256 -47.92 -13.90 -9.05
C ARG A 256 -48.02 -15.41 -9.21
N GLU A 257 -47.11 -16.02 -9.95
CA GLU A 257 -47.08 -17.48 -10.09
C GLU A 257 -46.67 -18.16 -8.79
N ILE A 258 -45.62 -17.66 -8.13
CA ILE A 258 -45.23 -18.13 -6.79
C ILE A 258 -46.39 -17.95 -5.81
N GLU A 259 -47.04 -16.79 -5.81
CA GLU A 259 -48.20 -16.51 -4.95
C GLU A 259 -49.35 -17.49 -5.21
N ARG A 260 -49.63 -17.82 -6.48
CA ARG A 260 -50.66 -18.78 -6.87
C ARG A 260 -50.31 -20.18 -6.38
N VAL A 261 -49.08 -20.66 -6.59
CA VAL A 261 -48.62 -21.98 -6.14
C VAL A 261 -48.73 -22.09 -4.62
N CYS A 262 -48.28 -21.07 -3.88
CA CYS A 262 -48.38 -21.04 -2.42
C CYS A 262 -49.83 -21.03 -1.90
N LYS A 263 -50.80 -20.51 -2.68
CA LYS A 263 -52.23 -20.50 -2.28
C LYS A 263 -52.98 -21.77 -2.67
N ALA A 264 -52.54 -22.49 -3.69
CA ALA A 264 -53.26 -23.65 -4.24
C ALA A 264 -52.94 -24.96 -3.52
N ASP A 265 -51.78 -25.05 -2.88
CA ASP A 265 -51.29 -26.26 -2.25
C ASP A 265 -51.46 -26.16 -0.72
N GLU A 266 -52.53 -26.74 -0.18
CA GLU A 266 -52.86 -26.70 1.27
C GLU A 266 -51.76 -27.34 2.13
N ASP A 267 -50.95 -28.24 1.57
CA ASP A 267 -49.83 -28.91 2.25
C ASP A 267 -48.54 -28.08 2.23
N LEU A 268 -48.47 -27.02 1.41
CA LEU A 268 -47.32 -26.12 1.27
C LEU A 268 -47.47 -24.84 2.13
N TYR A 269 -48.40 -24.88 3.07
CA TYR A 269 -48.54 -23.86 4.11
C TYR A 269 -47.26 -23.83 4.95
N LEU A 270 -46.39 -22.86 4.67
CA LEU A 270 -45.26 -22.55 5.53
C LEU A 270 -45.82 -22.33 6.94
N PRO A 271 -45.37 -23.08 7.97
CA PRO A 271 -45.83 -22.89 9.33
C PRO A 271 -45.41 -21.49 9.78
N GLY A 272 -46.36 -20.53 9.70
CA GLY A 272 -46.11 -19.10 9.88
C GLY A 272 -46.88 -18.18 8.91
N GLY A 273 -47.42 -18.71 7.81
CA GLY A 273 -48.16 -17.92 6.82
C GLY A 273 -47.28 -17.35 5.68
N LEU A 274 -47.82 -16.40 4.92
CA LEU A 274 -47.09 -15.73 3.84
C LEU A 274 -45.96 -14.88 4.42
N ILE A 275 -44.76 -14.97 3.84
CA ILE A 275 -43.64 -14.10 4.21
C ILE A 275 -44.02 -12.66 3.85
N SER A 276 -44.18 -11.82 4.87
CA SER A 276 -44.49 -10.40 4.67
C SER A 276 -43.24 -9.58 4.38
N CYS A 277 -43.42 -8.39 3.81
CA CYS A 277 -42.31 -7.43 3.66
C CYS A 277 -41.68 -7.06 5.02
N ASP A 278 -42.46 -7.12 6.10
CA ASP A 278 -41.97 -6.86 7.46
C ASP A 278 -41.06 -8.00 7.95
N ASP A 279 -41.35 -9.25 7.58
CA ASP A 279 -40.50 -10.39 7.88
C ASP A 279 -39.16 -10.30 7.14
N VAL A 280 -39.21 -9.99 5.84
CA VAL A 280 -38.00 -9.77 5.02
C VAL A 280 -37.17 -8.63 5.60
N SER A 281 -37.82 -7.49 5.91
CA SER A 281 -37.15 -6.34 6.53
C SER A 281 -36.54 -6.67 7.88
N SER A 282 -37.20 -7.51 8.69
CA SER A 282 -36.71 -7.95 10.00
C SER A 282 -35.49 -8.85 9.86
N VAL A 283 -35.49 -9.77 8.88
CA VAL A 283 -34.34 -10.63 8.58
C VAL A 283 -33.16 -9.80 8.07
N ILE A 284 -33.40 -8.88 7.13
CA ILE A 284 -32.37 -7.98 6.58
C ILE A 284 -31.70 -7.17 7.70
N LYS A 285 -32.49 -6.62 8.64
CA LYS A 285 -31.95 -5.88 9.80
C LYS A 285 -31.10 -6.73 10.75
N GLN A 286 -31.29 -8.05 10.76
CA GLN A 286 -30.51 -8.98 11.59
C GLN A 286 -29.25 -9.49 10.89
N LEU A 287 -29.06 -9.20 9.60
CA LEU A 287 -27.88 -9.61 8.86
C LEU A 287 -26.62 -8.98 9.48
N LYS A 288 -25.60 -9.82 9.70
CA LYS A 288 -24.32 -9.35 10.24
C LYS A 288 -23.57 -8.58 9.16
N HIS A 289 -23.21 -7.33 9.47
CA HIS A 289 -22.30 -6.55 8.64
C HIS A 289 -20.95 -7.26 8.44
N ARG A 290 -20.29 -6.98 7.32
CA ARG A 290 -18.91 -7.39 6.98
C ARG A 290 -18.73 -8.90 6.85
N LYS A 291 -19.76 -9.57 6.37
CA LYS A 291 -19.61 -10.95 5.91
C LYS A 291 -19.15 -10.92 4.46
N ALA A 292 -18.23 -11.81 4.11
CA ALA A 292 -17.86 -12.01 2.71
C ALA A 292 -19.13 -12.35 1.91
N CYS A 293 -19.17 -11.91 0.66
CA CYS A 293 -20.27 -12.26 -0.24
C CYS A 293 -20.37 -13.78 -0.40
N GLY A 294 -21.59 -14.23 -0.72
CA GLY A 294 -21.81 -15.59 -1.17
C GLY A 294 -21.32 -15.79 -2.61
N ASN A 295 -21.62 -16.97 -3.17
CA ASN A 295 -21.33 -17.26 -4.58
C ASN A 295 -22.09 -16.35 -5.57
N ASP A 296 -23.12 -15.66 -5.09
CA ASP A 296 -23.91 -14.68 -5.82
C ASP A 296 -23.25 -13.29 -5.88
N MET A 297 -22.12 -13.09 -5.19
CA MET A 297 -21.43 -11.80 -5.04
C MET A 297 -22.29 -10.71 -4.38
N ILE A 298 -23.39 -11.07 -3.71
CA ILE A 298 -24.22 -10.13 -2.96
C ILE A 298 -23.72 -10.08 -1.52
N GLN A 299 -23.41 -8.87 -1.04
CA GLN A 299 -23.07 -8.64 0.36
C GLN A 299 -24.32 -8.26 1.16
N ASN A 300 -24.33 -8.54 2.45
CA ASN A 300 -25.42 -8.15 3.34
C ASN A 300 -25.69 -6.64 3.28
N GLU A 301 -24.64 -5.83 3.10
CA GLU A 301 -24.73 -4.39 2.90
C GLU A 301 -25.58 -4.00 1.69
N HIS A 302 -25.53 -4.76 0.59
CA HIS A 302 -26.37 -4.50 -0.58
C HIS A 302 -27.87 -4.68 -0.26
N LEU A 303 -28.22 -5.62 0.62
CA LEU A 303 -29.60 -5.86 1.04
C LEU A 303 -30.06 -4.88 2.12
N ILE A 304 -29.14 -4.40 2.97
CA ILE A 304 -29.46 -3.48 4.07
C ILE A 304 -29.63 -2.05 3.57
N TYR A 305 -28.85 -1.64 2.55
CA TYR A 305 -28.80 -0.25 2.07
C TYR A 305 -29.36 -0.04 0.66
N GLY A 306 -29.62 -1.11 -0.10
CA GLY A 306 -30.31 -1.06 -1.39
C GLY A 306 -31.81 -1.07 -1.21
#